data_AF-A0A1C4CS29-F1
#
_entry.id   AF-A0A1C4CS29-F1
#
_cell.length_a   1.000
_cell.length_b   1.000
_cell.length_c   1.000
_cell.angle_alpha   90.00
_cell.angle_beta   90.00
_cell.angle_gamma   90.00
#
_symmetry.space_group_name_H-M   'P 1'
#
loop_
_entity.id
_entity.type
_entity.pdbx_description
1 polymer ?
#
loop_
_entity_poly.entity_id
_entity_poly.type
_entity_poly.pdbx_seq_one_letter_code
_entity_poly.pdbx_strand_id
1 'polypeptide(L)'
;MLYVTLNDKAHQVYFYQKRGGSEKGAQIASFKIPQSLADEIVANGVPQAQGKAKPGRPQISDPTRSNSAYGLPKTYIDKLRQQAISGTGKTETLNQ
;
A
#
# COMPACT_ATOMS: atom_id res chain seq x y z
N MET A 1 0.73 -11.32 -1.52
CA MET A 1 0.02 -10.07 -1.13
C MET A 1 0.67 -8.91 -1.86
N LEU A 2 -0.07 -7.81 -2.03
CA LEU A 2 0.49 -6.53 -2.48
C LEU A 2 0.60 -5.60 -1.28
N TYR A 3 1.78 -5.11 -0.96
CA TYR A 3 1.96 -4.15 0.13
C TYR A 3 1.77 -2.73 -0.39
N VAL A 4 0.92 -1.97 0.30
CA VAL A 4 0.55 -0.60 -0.08
C VAL A 4 0.60 0.31 1.13
N THR A 5 0.70 1.61 0.87
CA THR A 5 0.60 2.67 1.87
C THR A 5 -0.41 3.69 1.39
N LEU A 6 -1.43 3.98 2.20
CA LEU A 6 -2.47 4.96 1.87
C LEU A 6 -2.07 6.34 2.40
N ASN A 7 -1.88 7.31 1.50
CA ASN A 7 -1.69 8.73 1.83
C ASN A 7 -0.60 9.06 2.88
N ASP A 8 0.42 8.21 3.02
CA ASP A 8 1.53 8.43 3.96
C ASP A 8 2.86 8.47 3.20
N LYS A 9 3.26 9.71 2.87
CA LYS A 9 4.49 9.98 2.13
C LYS A 9 5.75 9.65 2.93
N ALA A 10 5.74 9.87 4.25
CA ALA A 10 6.91 9.61 5.09
C ALA A 10 7.26 8.11 5.09
N HIS A 11 6.26 7.25 5.20
CA HIS A 11 6.44 5.81 5.11
C HIS A 11 6.91 5.34 3.73
N GLN A 12 6.38 5.95 2.66
CA GLN A 12 6.84 5.67 1.28
C GLN A 12 8.33 6.02 1.11
N VAL A 13 8.75 7.19 1.58
CA VAL A 13 10.15 7.64 1.55
C VAL A 13 11.05 6.70 2.35
N TYR A 14 10.63 6.32 3.56
CA TYR A 14 11.36 5.36 4.40
C TYR A 14 11.60 4.03 3.67
N PHE A 15 10.56 3.45 3.05
CA PHE A 15 10.71 2.20 2.31
C PHE A 15 11.53 2.35 1.03
N TYR A 16 11.40 3.46 0.31
CA TYR A 16 12.24 3.76 -0.86
C TYR A 16 13.73 3.78 -0.49
N GLN A 17 14.09 4.49 0.57
CA GLN A 17 15.47 4.55 1.07
C GLN A 17 15.95 3.18 1.57
N LYS A 18 15.10 2.45 2.31
CA LYS A 18 15.40 1.08 2.77
C LYS A 18 15.68 0.10 1.62
N ARG A 19 15.15 0.38 0.42
CA ARG A 19 15.41 -0.40 -0.81
C ARG A 19 16.66 0.06 -1.58
N GLY A 20 17.41 1.02 -1.05
CA GLY A 20 18.63 1.56 -1.67
C GLY A 20 18.39 2.68 -2.67
N GLY A 21 17.19 3.29 -2.65
CA GLY A 21 16.85 4.46 -3.47
C GLY A 21 17.09 4.28 -4.97
N SER A 22 17.30 5.40 -5.65
CA SER A 22 17.54 5.44 -7.10
C SER A 22 18.80 4.67 -7.51
N GLU A 23 19.82 4.62 -6.64
CA GLU A 23 21.06 3.88 -6.87
C GLU A 23 20.86 2.37 -7.05
N LYS A 24 19.83 1.81 -6.39
CA LYS A 24 19.43 0.41 -6.54
C LYS A 24 18.21 0.23 -7.45
N GLY A 25 17.83 1.27 -8.19
CA GLY A 25 16.69 1.24 -9.10
C GLY A 25 15.33 1.18 -8.38
N ALA A 26 15.24 1.59 -7.12
CA ALA A 26 13.96 1.69 -6.44
C ALA A 26 13.12 2.81 -7.06
N GLN A 27 11.80 2.60 -7.08
CA GLN A 27 10.82 3.58 -7.56
C GLN A 27 9.58 3.54 -6.64
N ILE A 28 8.92 4.68 -6.51
CA ILE A 28 7.61 4.78 -5.86
C ILE A 28 6.56 4.76 -6.97
N ALA A 29 5.72 3.73 -6.99
CA ALA A 29 4.54 3.66 -7.84
C ALA A 29 3.32 4.11 -7.04
N SER A 30 2.60 5.10 -7.54
CA SER A 30 1.39 5.65 -6.90
C SER A 30 0.26 5.80 -7.90
N PHE A 31 -0.97 5.70 -7.43
CA PHE A 31 -2.19 5.92 -8.21
C PHE A 31 -3.32 6.27 -7.25
N LYS A 32 -4.38 6.90 -7.77
CA LYS A 32 -5.56 7.25 -6.96
C LYS A 32 -6.60 6.12 -7.04
N ILE A 33 -7.33 5.94 -5.95
CA ILE A 33 -8.49 5.06 -5.82
C ILE A 33 -9.67 5.83 -5.25
N PRO A 34 -10.91 5.37 -5.41
CA PRO A 34 -12.07 5.92 -4.73
C PRO A 34 -11.87 5.88 -3.20
N GLN A 35 -12.34 6.93 -2.52
CA GLN A 35 -12.27 7.01 -1.06
C GLN A 35 -12.95 5.81 -0.39
N SER A 36 -14.08 5.34 -0.93
CA SER A 36 -14.79 4.17 -0.43
C SER A 36 -13.94 2.90 -0.39
N LEU A 37 -13.04 2.71 -1.37
CA LEU A 37 -12.12 1.56 -1.38
C LEU A 37 -11.01 1.73 -0.34
N ALA A 38 -10.51 2.95 -0.13
CA ALA A 38 -9.57 3.24 0.94
C ALA A 38 -10.20 2.98 2.32
N ASP A 39 -11.41 3.47 2.55
CA ASP A 39 -12.16 3.27 3.79
C ASP A 39 -12.43 1.78 4.02
N GLU A 40 -12.77 1.04 2.97
CA GLU A 40 -12.96 -0.41 3.06
C GLU A 40 -11.67 -1.13 3.49
N ILE A 41 -10.51 -0.75 2.94
CA ILE A 41 -9.21 -1.34 3.33
C ILE A 41 -8.95 -1.08 4.81
N VAL A 42 -9.17 0.15 5.27
CA VAL A 42 -8.95 0.57 6.66
C VAL A 42 -9.89 -0.19 7.60
N ALA A 43 -11.19 -0.19 7.32
CA ALA A 43 -12.21 -0.83 8.15
C ALA A 43 -12.05 -2.35 8.26
N ASN A 44 -11.50 -2.99 7.23
CA ASN A 44 -11.32 -4.44 7.20
C ASN A 44 -9.89 -4.90 7.55
N GLY A 45 -8.97 -3.96 7.81
CA GLY A 45 -7.59 -4.24 8.18
C GLY A 45 -7.48 -4.99 9.51
N VAL A 46 -6.76 -6.11 9.50
CA VAL A 46 -6.51 -6.91 10.71
C VAL A 46 -5.01 -6.97 11.04
N PRO A 47 -4.63 -7.16 12.31
CA PRO A 47 -3.24 -7.48 12.64
C PRO A 47 -2.75 -8.71 11.88
N GLN A 48 -1.51 -8.72 11.40
CA GLN A 48 -0.92 -9.86 10.68
C GLN A 48 -1.05 -11.19 11.43
N ALA A 49 -0.91 -11.17 12.76
CA ALA A 49 -1.08 -12.35 13.62
C ALA A 49 -2.48 -12.99 13.47
N GLN A 50 -3.50 -12.19 13.16
CA GLN A 50 -4.88 -12.66 12.95
C GLN A 50 -5.16 -13.03 11.49
N GLY A 51 -4.23 -12.76 10.57
CA GLY A 51 -4.42 -12.95 9.13
C GLY A 51 -4.78 -14.40 8.74
N LYS A 52 -4.25 -15.39 9.46
CA LYS A 52 -4.63 -16.81 9.27
C LYS A 52 -6.06 -17.09 9.70
N ALA A 53 -6.51 -16.49 10.80
CA ALA A 53 -7.87 -16.66 11.32
C ALA A 53 -8.93 -15.84 10.57
N LYS A 54 -8.49 -14.81 9.82
CA LYS A 54 -9.34 -13.91 9.03
C LYS A 54 -8.86 -13.87 7.58
N PRO A 55 -9.00 -14.98 6.83
CA PRO A 55 -8.54 -15.05 5.44
C PRO A 55 -9.26 -14.02 4.56
N GLY A 56 -8.55 -13.50 3.56
CA GLY A 56 -9.11 -12.53 2.62
C GLY A 56 -9.23 -11.09 3.16
N ARG A 57 -8.79 -10.82 4.40
CA ARG A 57 -8.72 -9.47 4.95
C ARG A 57 -7.38 -8.79 4.65
N PRO A 58 -7.35 -7.45 4.45
CA PRO A 58 -6.12 -6.67 4.48
C PRO A 58 -5.39 -6.86 5.80
N GLN A 59 -4.06 -6.91 5.77
CA GLN A 59 -3.24 -7.10 6.97
C GLN A 59 -2.43 -5.85 7.26
N ILE A 60 -2.48 -5.32 8.48
CA ILE A 60 -1.69 -4.16 8.89
C ILE A 60 -0.20 -4.55 8.87
N SER A 61 0.62 -3.87 8.05
CA SER A 61 1.95 -4.35 7.67
C SER A 61 3.11 -3.72 8.43
N ASP A 62 3.02 -2.45 8.79
CA ASP A 62 4.10 -1.74 9.49
C ASP A 62 3.52 -0.75 10.52
N PRO A 63 2.76 -1.25 11.51
CA PRO A 63 2.00 -0.40 12.43
C PRO A 63 2.88 0.51 13.31
N THR A 64 4.19 0.25 13.40
CA THR A 64 5.12 1.09 14.18
C THR A 64 5.70 2.25 13.37
N ARG A 65 5.55 2.21 12.03
CA ARG A 65 6.04 3.26 11.11
C ARG A 65 4.91 3.96 10.37
N SER A 66 3.76 3.30 10.20
CA SER A 66 2.59 3.86 9.50
C SER A 66 1.29 3.22 9.95
N ASN A 67 0.29 4.07 10.21
CA ASN A 67 -1.09 3.65 10.47
C ASN A 67 -1.84 3.26 9.19
N SER A 68 -1.23 3.42 8.02
CA SER A 68 -1.87 3.23 6.72
C SER A 68 -1.13 2.25 5.80
N ALA A 69 -0.24 1.44 6.37
CA ALA A 69 0.47 0.38 5.66
C ALA A 69 -0.28 -0.96 5.73
N TYR A 70 -0.63 -1.52 4.57
CA TYR A 70 -1.42 -2.75 4.46
C TYR A 70 -0.83 -3.75 3.46
N GLY A 71 -0.87 -5.02 3.81
CA GLY A 71 -0.74 -6.16 2.90
C GLY A 71 -2.10 -6.57 2.37
N LEU A 72 -2.33 -6.38 1.07
CA LEU A 72 -3.59 -6.67 0.40
C LEU A 72 -3.62 -8.10 -0.15
N PRO A 73 -4.68 -8.89 0.13
CA PRO A 73 -4.89 -10.17 -0.50
C PRO A 73 -5.46 -10.01 -1.92
N LYS A 74 -5.54 -11.11 -2.66
CA LYS A 74 -5.92 -11.12 -4.09
C LYS A 74 -7.24 -10.37 -4.37
N THR A 75 -8.25 -10.56 -3.53
CA THR A 75 -9.57 -9.91 -3.68
C THR A 75 -9.47 -8.39 -3.70
N TYR A 76 -8.64 -7.79 -2.84
CA TYR A 76 -8.42 -6.34 -2.83
C TYR A 76 -7.55 -5.89 -4.01
N ILE A 77 -6.59 -6.69 -4.45
CA ILE A 77 -5.81 -6.39 -5.67
C ILE A 77 -6.73 -6.32 -6.89
N ASP A 78 -7.71 -7.22 -6.99
CA ASP A 78 -8.68 -7.20 -8.09
C ASP A 78 -9.59 -5.97 -8.01
N LYS A 79 -10.01 -5.55 -6.80
CA LYS A 79 -10.72 -4.27 -6.60
C LYS A 79 -9.89 -3.06 -7.02
N LEU A 80 -8.59 -3.03 -6.67
CA LEU A 80 -7.68 -1.96 -7.11
C LEU A 80 -7.63 -1.87 -8.63
N ARG A 81 -7.52 -3.00 -9.34
CA ARG A 81 -7.49 -3.02 -10.81
C ARG A 81 -8.79 -2.51 -11.44
N GLN A 82 -9.93 -2.83 -10.83
CA GLN A 82 -11.24 -2.42 -11.34
C GLN A 82 -11.56 -0.96 -11.05
N GLN A 83 -11.11 -0.45 -9.90
CA GLN A 83 -11.57 0.84 -9.38
C GLN A 83 -10.48 1.92 -9.39
N ALA A 84 -9.22 1.60 -9.67
CA ALA A 84 -8.18 2.61 -9.82
C ALA A 84 -8.60 3.68 -10.83
N ILE A 85 -8.36 4.94 -10.48
CA ILE A 85 -8.77 6.07 -11.30
C ILE A 85 -7.79 6.15 -12.49
N SER A 86 -8.30 5.87 -13.68
CA SER A 86 -7.53 5.91 -14.93
C SER A 86 -6.82 7.26 -15.11
N GLY A 87 -5.57 7.22 -15.61
CA GLY A 87 -4.75 8.41 -15.83
C GLY A 87 -4.08 8.99 -14.57
N THR A 88 -4.24 8.36 -13.40
CA THR A 88 -3.63 8.86 -12.14
C THR A 88 -2.34 8.15 -11.73
N GLY A 89 -1.96 7.10 -12.46
CA GLY A 89 -0.75 6.32 -12.20
C GLY A 89 0.52 7.14 -12.43
N LYS A 90 1.47 7.05 -11.51
CA LYS A 90 2.76 7.72 -11.55
C LYS A 90 3.85 6.82 -11.01
N THR A 91 5.03 6.96 -11.56
CA THR A 91 6.27 6.38 -11.02
C THR A 91 7.25 7.51 -10.77
N GLU A 92 7.80 7.58 -9.56
CA GLU A 92 8.78 8.60 -9.20
C GLU A 92 10.01 7.98 -8.54
N THR A 93 11.17 8.57 -8.84
CA THR A 93 12.41 8.40 -8.07
C THR A 93 12.58 9.65 -7.23
N LEU A 94 12.95 9.49 -5.96
CA LEU A 94 13.37 10.62 -5.16
C LEU A 94 14.82 10.93 -5.52
N ASN A 95 15.05 12.09 -6.14
CA ASN A 95 16.39 12.63 -6.34
C ASN A 95 16.94 12.99 -4.95
N GLN A 96 18.15 12.52 -4.65
CA GLN A 96 18.87 12.89 -3.44
C GLN A 96 19.29 14.36 -3.51
#